data_AF-A0A9D6IAV5-F1
#
_entry.id   AF-A0A9D6IAV5-F1
#
_cell.length_a   1.000
_cell.length_b   1.000
_cell.length_c   1.000
_cell.angle_alpha   90.00
_cell.angle_beta   90.00
_cell.angle_gamma   90.00
#
_symmetry.space_group_name_H-M   'P 1'
#
loop_
_entity.id
_entity.type
_entity.pdbx_description
1 polymer ?
#
loop_
_entity_poly.entity_id
_entity_poly.type
_entity_poly.pdbx_seq_one_letter_code
_entity_poly.pdbx_strand_id
1 'polypeptide(L)'
;MANRTAREIYLGEGSGTGSGSQHLYVNVGPSHPAMHGVIRIVAELDGESVVNADVEIGYLHRAFEKECETGPYNNAIPYTDRLNYVSPLINNFGYASC
;
A
#
# COMPACT_ATOMS: atom_id res chain seq x y z
N MET A 1 -21.18 12.11 3.85
CA MET A 1 -21.94 10.84 3.97
C MET A 1 -21.05 9.73 3.42
N ALA A 2 -20.01 9.34 4.18
CA ALA A 2 -19.02 8.37 3.72
C ALA A 2 -19.58 6.96 3.93
N ASN A 3 -19.65 6.19 2.85
CA ASN A 3 -20.22 4.85 2.83
C ASN A 3 -19.45 3.95 3.82
N ARG A 4 -20.14 3.49 4.88
CA ARG A 4 -19.59 2.69 5.98
C ARG A 4 -19.31 1.22 5.61
N THR A 5 -19.34 0.86 4.33
CA THR A 5 -19.29 -0.53 3.86
C THR A 5 -17.91 -1.19 3.80
N ALA A 6 -16.82 -0.47 4.10
CA ALA A 6 -15.47 -1.07 4.12
C ALA A 6 -14.99 -1.46 5.53
N ARG A 7 -15.82 -1.29 6.57
CA ARG A 7 -15.45 -1.57 7.98
C ARG A 7 -16.19 -2.75 8.61
N GLU A 8 -16.88 -3.54 7.80
CA GLU A 8 -17.12 -4.94 8.14
C GLU A 8 -15.85 -5.69 7.81
N ILE A 9 -15.03 -5.89 8.85
CA ILE A 9 -14.11 -7.02 8.87
C ILE A 9 -15.01 -8.24 8.61
N TYR A 10 -15.02 -8.74 7.37
CA TYR A 10 -15.79 -9.91 6.93
C TYR A 10 -15.36 -11.12 7.75
N LEU A 11 -16.00 -11.28 8.90
CA LEU A 11 -15.90 -12.43 9.78
C LEU A 11 -17.22 -13.20 9.61
N GLY A 12 -17.21 -14.23 8.74
CA GLY A 12 -18.39 -15.04 8.35
C GLY A 12 -19.09 -14.48 7.11
N GLU A 13 -19.45 -15.25 6.08
CA GLU A 13 -20.30 -16.44 6.14
C GLU A 13 -19.79 -17.57 5.23
N GLY A 14 -19.09 -18.54 5.81
CA GLY A 14 -18.93 -19.88 5.23
C GLY A 14 -19.95 -20.85 5.85
N SER A 15 -21.23 -20.48 5.94
CA SER A 15 -22.29 -21.37 6.43
C SER A 15 -23.20 -21.83 5.30
N GLY A 16 -22.62 -22.59 4.36
CA GLY A 16 -23.39 -23.23 3.29
C GLY A 16 -22.67 -24.45 2.76
N THR A 17 -23.17 -25.64 3.12
CA THR A 17 -22.94 -26.89 2.38
C THR A 17 -23.64 -26.80 1.02
N GLY A 18 -23.12 -25.97 0.11
CA GLY A 18 -23.76 -25.65 -1.17
C GLY A 18 -22.71 -25.36 -2.25
N SER A 19 -22.89 -26.03 -3.38
CA SER A 19 -22.08 -26.00 -4.61
C SER A 19 -22.02 -24.61 -5.30
N GLY A 20 -21.48 -23.59 -4.63
CA GLY A 20 -21.17 -22.26 -5.20
C GLY A 20 -19.73 -21.85 -4.88
N SER A 21 -19.10 -21.06 -5.76
CA SER A 21 -17.74 -20.53 -5.57
C SER A 21 -17.64 -19.83 -4.21
N GLN A 22 -16.73 -20.33 -3.36
CA GLN A 22 -16.48 -19.79 -2.03
C GLN A 22 -15.32 -18.81 -2.14
N HIS A 23 -15.63 -17.51 -2.08
CA HIS A 23 -14.61 -16.48 -2.09
C HIS A 23 -13.86 -16.45 -0.75
N LEU A 24 -12.54 -16.60 -0.79
CA LEU A 24 -11.66 -16.56 0.37
C LEU A 24 -10.97 -15.20 0.45
N TYR A 25 -11.06 -14.54 1.60
CA TYR A 25 -10.33 -13.31 1.86
C TYR A 25 -9.02 -13.59 2.59
N VAL A 26 -7.89 -13.23 1.98
CA VAL A 26 -6.54 -13.42 2.53
C VAL A 26 -5.88 -12.06 2.73
N ASN A 27 -5.43 -11.81 3.96
CA ASN A 27 -4.67 -10.63 4.30
C ASN A 27 -3.16 -10.90 4.19
N VAL A 28 -2.49 -10.23 3.27
CA VAL A 28 -1.04 -10.34 3.04
C VAL A 28 -0.37 -9.02 3.44
N GLY A 29 0.50 -9.09 4.46
CA GLY A 29 1.21 -7.92 5.00
C GLY A 29 0.67 -7.45 6.36
N PRO A 30 1.23 -6.37 6.94
CA PRO A 30 2.33 -5.55 6.43
C PRO A 30 3.73 -6.17 6.66
N SER A 31 3.85 -7.16 7.55
CA SER A 31 5.14 -7.76 7.93
C SER A 31 5.52 -9.01 7.12
N HIS A 32 4.74 -9.37 6.11
CA HIS A 32 4.96 -10.60 5.34
C HIS A 32 6.26 -10.48 4.52
N PRO A 33 7.19 -11.47 4.53
CA PRO A 33 8.50 -11.36 3.87
C PRO A 33 8.46 -11.10 2.36
N ALA A 34 7.39 -11.52 1.69
CA ALA A 34 7.19 -11.23 0.27
C ALA A 34 6.86 -9.75 -0.05
N MET A 35 6.60 -8.92 0.97
CA MET A 35 6.34 -7.49 0.79
C MET A 35 7.66 -6.72 0.87
N HIS A 36 8.13 -6.19 -0.26
CA HIS A 36 9.28 -5.28 -0.31
C HIS A 36 8.88 -3.86 0.09
N GLY A 37 8.59 -3.68 1.38
CA GLY A 37 8.09 -2.44 1.93
C GLY A 37 6.97 -2.70 2.93
N VAL A 38 6.26 -1.65 3.29
CA VAL A 38 5.18 -1.71 4.29
C VAL A 38 3.87 -1.42 3.57
N ILE A 39 3.25 -2.48 3.06
CA ILE A 39 1.98 -2.45 2.32
C ILE A 39 1.13 -3.61 2.83
N ARG A 40 -0.18 -3.39 2.95
CA ARG A 40 -1.13 -4.45 3.27
C ARG A 40 -2.06 -4.66 2.07
N ILE A 41 -2.19 -5.92 1.67
CA ILE A 41 -3.04 -6.33 0.55
C ILE A 41 -4.10 -7.28 1.11
N VAL A 42 -5.37 -6.91 0.97
CA VAL A 42 -6.50 -7.80 1.26
C VAL A 42 -6.99 -8.36 -0.07
N ALA A 43 -6.61 -9.61 -0.36
CA ALA A 43 -6.94 -10.29 -1.60
C ALA A 43 -8.20 -11.15 -1.44
N GLU A 44 -9.10 -11.06 -2.41
CA GLU A 44 -10.26 -11.94 -2.58
C GLU A 44 -9.90 -13.02 -3.62
N LEU A 45 -9.94 -14.28 -3.19
CA LEU A 45 -9.53 -15.44 -3.97
C LEU A 45 -10.73 -16.31 -4.32
N ASP A 46 -10.79 -16.76 -5.56
CA ASP A 46 -11.62 -17.88 -5.99
C ASP A 46 -10.69 -19.05 -6.31
N GLY A 47 -10.49 -19.93 -5.33
CA GLY A 47 -9.45 -20.97 -5.38
C GLY A 47 -8.03 -20.36 -5.42
N GLU A 48 -7.33 -20.54 -6.55
CA GLU A 48 -5.98 -20.01 -6.78
C GLU A 48 -5.99 -18.69 -7.57
N SER A 49 -7.15 -18.26 -8.06
CA SER A 49 -7.29 -17.04 -8.86
C SER A 49 -7.63 -15.85 -7.98
N VAL A 50 -6.95 -14.72 -8.20
CA VAL A 50 -7.28 -13.45 -7.54
C VAL A 50 -8.44 -12.80 -8.31
N VAL A 51 -9.56 -12.58 -7.64
CA VAL A 51 -10.73 -11.88 -8.20
C VAL A 51 -10.62 -10.38 -7.95
N ASN A 52 -10.20 -10.01 -6.74
CA ASN A 52 -10.03 -8.62 -6.35
C ASN A 52 -8.90 -8.48 -5.33
N ALA A 53 -8.31 -7.28 -5.23
CA ALA A 53 -7.30 -6.97 -4.23
C ALA A 53 -7.43 -5.51 -3.79
N ASP A 54 -7.72 -5.31 -2.50
CA ASP A 54 -7.68 -3.99 -1.89
C ASP A 54 -6.27 -3.74 -1.32
N VAL A 55 -5.66 -2.63 -1.73
CA VAL A 55 -4.27 -2.29 -1.39
C VAL A 55 -4.26 -1.09 -0.46
N GLU A 56 -3.94 -1.33 0.80
CA GLU A 56 -3.75 -0.30 1.80
C GLU A 56 -2.31 0.21 1.76
N ILE A 57 -2.15 1.45 1.28
CA ILE A 57 -0.89 2.20 1.24
C ILE A 57 -0.79 3.21 2.39
N GLY A 58 0.42 3.71 2.63
CA GLY A 58 0.65 4.84 3.54
C GLY A 58 1.30 4.49 4.88
N TYR A 59 1.62 3.23 5.15
CA TYR A 59 2.33 2.83 6.37
C TYR A 59 3.74 3.45 6.51
N LEU A 60 4.37 3.86 5.40
CA LEU A 60 5.65 4.58 5.37
C LEU A 60 5.47 6.06 4.97
N HIS A 61 4.25 6.59 4.98
CA HIS A 61 4.02 7.98 4.63
C HIS A 61 4.56 8.91 5.72
N ARG A 62 5.47 9.81 5.35
CA ARG A 62 6.13 10.77 6.26
C ARG A 62 5.88 12.23 5.87
N ALA A 63 4.91 12.50 4.99
CA ALA A 63 4.57 13.84 4.52
C ALA A 63 5.78 14.66 4.04
N PHE A 64 6.68 14.05 3.27
CA PHE A 64 7.90 14.72 2.77
C PHE A 64 7.61 15.98 1.97
N GLU A 65 6.50 16.01 1.23
CA GLU A 65 6.05 17.21 0.51
C GLU A 65 5.89 18.39 1.47
N LYS A 66 5.29 18.16 2.65
CA LYS A 66 5.08 19.21 3.65
C LYS A 66 6.37 19.66 4.32
N GLU A 67 7.26 18.72 4.62
CA GLU A 67 8.57 19.04 5.18
C GLU A 67 9.42 19.87 4.20
N CYS A 68 9.36 19.57 2.90
CA CYS A 68 10.07 20.30 1.85
C CYS A 68 9.55 21.74 1.63
N GLU A 69 8.36 22.09 2.11
CA GLU A 69 7.90 23.50 2.12
C GLU A 69 8.70 24.36 3.11
N THR A 70 9.34 23.73 4.10
CA THR A 70 10.05 24.42 5.17
C THR A 70 11.55 24.43 4.89
N GLY A 71 11.99 25.34 4.02
CA GLY A 71 13.42 25.59 3.78
C GLY A 71 13.74 25.98 2.35
N PRO A 72 15.02 26.32 2.07
CA PRO A 72 15.49 26.57 0.72
C PRO A 72 15.53 25.27 -0.10
N TYR A 73 15.43 25.38 -1.43
CA TYR A 73 15.38 24.24 -2.36
C TYR A 73 16.51 23.20 -2.16
N ASN A 74 17.71 23.63 -1.77
CA ASN A 74 18.83 22.69 -1.54
C ASN A 74 18.60 21.74 -0.36
N ASN A 75 17.75 22.12 0.60
CA ASN A 75 17.43 21.29 1.76
C ASN A 75 16.49 20.13 1.41
N ALA A 76 15.84 20.16 0.24
CA ALA A 76 14.99 19.08 -0.23
C ALA A 76 15.77 17.87 -0.79
N ILE A 77 17.05 18.05 -1.16
CA ILE A 77 17.88 17.01 -1.80
C ILE A 77 17.98 15.72 -0.94
N PRO A 78 18.23 15.78 0.39
CA PRO A 78 18.25 14.58 1.22
C PRO A 78 16.89 13.89 1.37
N TYR A 79 15.79 14.61 1.12
CA TYR A 79 14.44 14.05 1.14
C TYR A 79 14.13 13.30 -0.16
N THR A 80 14.61 13.79 -1.30
CA THR A 80 14.41 13.14 -2.61
C THR A 80 15.15 11.81 -2.71
N ASP A 81 16.32 11.68 -2.07
CA ASP A 81 17.03 10.41 -1.90
C ASP A 81 16.21 9.34 -1.15
N ARG A 82 15.35 9.76 -0.22
CA ARG A 82 14.57 8.85 0.63
C ARG A 82 13.26 8.36 0.02
N LEU A 83 12.85 8.92 -1.12
CA LEU A 83 11.66 8.50 -1.83
C LEU A 83 11.84 7.13 -2.50
N ASN A 84 13.06 6.80 -2.92
CA ASN A 84 13.42 5.50 -3.46
C ASN A 84 14.80 5.09 -2.92
N TYR A 85 14.78 4.21 -1.94
CA TYR A 85 16.00 3.76 -1.28
C TYR A 85 16.89 2.87 -2.17
N VAL A 86 16.37 2.31 -3.27
CA VAL A 86 17.12 1.42 -4.18
C VAL A 86 17.92 2.24 -5.21
N SER A 87 17.36 3.34 -5.70
CA SER A 87 18.01 4.21 -6.68
C SER A 87 17.84 5.69 -6.34
N PRO A 88 18.52 6.18 -5.29
CA PRO A 88 18.38 7.55 -4.78
C PRO A 88 18.84 8.62 -5.79
N LEU A 89 19.92 8.35 -6.53
CA LEU A 89 20.51 9.30 -7.48
C LEU A 89 19.56 9.71 -8.62
N ILE A 90 18.68 8.79 -9.05
CA ILE A 90 17.71 9.06 -10.13
C ILE A 90 16.68 10.09 -9.64
N ASN A 91 16.27 10.00 -8.38
CA ASN A 91 15.33 10.94 -7.78
C ASN A 91 15.96 12.34 -7.62
N ASN A 92 17.21 12.41 -7.16
CA ASN A 92 17.92 13.68 -7.05
C ASN A 92 18.11 14.34 -8.42
N PHE A 93 18.44 13.54 -9.44
CA PHE A 93 18.52 14.06 -10.80
C PHE A 93 17.17 14.63 -11.27
N GLY A 94 16.06 13.93 -10.99
CA GLY A 94 14.72 14.43 -11.30
C GLY A 94 14.39 15.74 -10.59
N TYR A 95 14.82 15.92 -9.35
CA TYR A 95 14.60 17.16 -8.60
C TYR A 95 15.49 18.33 -9.07
N ALA A 96 16.78 18.08 -9.32
CA ALA A 96 17.76 19.12 -9.66
C ALA A 96 17.77 19.52 -11.15
N SER A 97 17.13 18.74 -12.02
CA SER A 97 17.01 19.05 -13.45
C SER A 97 15.85 19.99 -13.79
N CYS A 98 15.01 20.33 -12.80
CA CYS A 98 13.93 21.31 -12.92
C CYS A 98 14.40 22.76 -12.80
#